data_AF-A0A3M1AHL5-F1
#
_entry.id   AF-A0A3M1AHL5-F1
#
_cell.length_a   1.000
_cell.length_b   1.000
_cell.length_c   1.000
_cell.angle_alpha   90.00
_cell.angle_beta   90.00
_cell.angle_gamma   90.00
#
_symmetry.space_group_name_H-M   'P 1'
#
loop_
_entity.id
_entity.type
_entity.pdbx_description
1 polymer ?
#
loop_
_entity_poly.entity_id
_entity_poly.type
_entity_poly.pdbx_seq_one_letter_code
_entity_poly.pdbx_strand_id
1 'polypeptide(L)'
;MKVKSTNPAEQKIIQRVYQAGQGHVFRFWDELTESSRQKLLSQLAKIDFDLLEYFYMHLIKNSNVKSHQLSLEPVECITLPKSQEEEQKFARAREVGEQALREGRVAAFLVAGGQGTRLNFPGPKGKFPITPVKNKSLFQLHAEKILALSRKYGKTIPWYIMTSATNHDETVEFFAANHYFGLNSPDVYFFQQAMVPALDENGRLILDAKDHIFTNPNGHGGSLSALKESGALDDMRRRGIDLIFYFQVD
;
A
#
# COMPACT_ATOMS: atom_id res chain seq x y z
N MET A 1 5.66 14.25 35.16
CA MET A 1 4.78 13.29 35.87
C MET A 1 4.44 12.18 34.89
N LYS A 2 4.50 10.88 35.26
CA LYS A 2 4.12 9.79 34.35
C LYS A 2 2.60 9.66 34.32
N VAL A 3 2.02 9.61 33.11
CA VAL A 3 0.58 9.35 32.93
C VAL A 3 0.19 8.01 33.58
N LYS A 4 -0.99 7.97 34.17
CA LYS A 4 -1.59 6.75 34.74
C LYS A 4 -3.05 6.63 34.29
N SER A 5 -3.49 5.41 34.01
CA SER A 5 -4.89 5.06 33.78
C SER A 5 -5.34 4.04 34.83
N THR A 6 -6.61 4.13 35.22
CA THR A 6 -7.27 3.13 36.08
C THR A 6 -7.63 1.86 35.32
N ASN A 7 -7.66 1.91 33.98
CA ASN A 7 -7.86 0.75 33.12
C ASN A 7 -6.53 -0.03 32.96
N PRO A 8 -6.46 -1.32 33.36
CA PRO A 8 -5.23 -2.10 33.28
C PRO A 8 -4.66 -2.25 31.86
N ALA A 9 -5.52 -2.32 30.83
CA ALA A 9 -5.08 -2.49 29.45
C ALA A 9 -4.41 -1.21 28.93
N GLU A 10 -5.01 -0.06 29.21
CA GLU A 10 -4.44 1.26 28.90
C GLU A 10 -3.14 1.50 29.66
N GLN A 11 -3.12 1.13 30.94
CA GLN A 11 -1.94 1.26 31.77
C GLN A 11 -0.75 0.45 31.22
N LYS A 12 -1.01 -0.73 30.64
CA LYS A 12 0.02 -1.55 29.96
C LYS A 12 0.57 -0.85 28.71
N ILE A 13 -0.29 -0.23 27.90
CA ILE A 13 0.13 0.55 26.72
C ILE A 13 1.00 1.73 27.16
N ILE A 14 0.53 2.49 28.16
CA ILE A 14 1.27 3.65 28.70
C ILE A 14 2.65 3.23 29.21
N GLN A 15 2.74 2.12 29.94
CA GLN A 15 4.01 1.58 30.42
C GLN A 15 4.94 1.20 29.27
N ARG A 16 4.45 0.50 28.24
CA ARG A 16 5.24 0.13 27.05
C ARG A 16 5.83 1.37 26.36
N VAL A 17 5.03 2.42 26.20
CA VAL A 17 5.47 3.69 25.57
C VAL A 17 6.58 4.35 26.38
N TYR A 18 6.46 4.38 27.71
CA TYR A 18 7.53 4.92 28.57
C TYR A 18 8.79 4.04 28.55
N GLN A 19 8.65 2.71 28.52
CA GLN A 19 9.77 1.77 28.43
C GLN A 19 10.54 1.93 27.11
N ALA A 20 9.83 2.17 26.01
CA ALA A 20 10.41 2.46 24.70
C ALA A 20 11.02 3.87 24.59
N GLY A 21 11.07 4.66 25.67
CA GLY A 21 11.62 6.02 25.65
C GLY A 21 10.74 7.06 24.93
N GLN A 22 9.52 6.70 24.53
CA GLN A 22 8.60 7.53 23.74
C GLN A 22 7.60 8.30 24.61
N GLY A 23 7.91 8.54 25.88
CA GLY A 23 6.98 9.14 26.84
C GLY A 23 6.54 10.58 26.51
N HIS A 24 7.25 11.27 25.61
CA HIS A 24 6.92 12.64 25.18
C HIS A 24 5.61 12.73 24.40
N VAL A 25 5.11 11.62 23.83
CA VAL A 25 3.82 11.59 23.13
C VAL A 25 2.65 11.95 24.06
N PHE A 26 2.84 11.85 25.38
CA PHE A 26 1.85 12.21 26.38
C PHE A 26 1.95 13.66 26.87
N ARG A 27 2.76 14.53 26.25
CA ARG A 27 3.00 15.91 26.71
C ARG A 27 1.73 16.78 26.82
N PHE A 28 0.68 16.46 26.07
CA PHE A 28 -0.61 17.18 26.08
C PHE A 28 -1.73 16.41 26.81
N TRP A 29 -1.41 15.34 27.53
CA TRP A 29 -2.40 14.40 28.07
C TRP A 29 -3.50 15.06 28.94
N ASP A 30 -3.12 16.04 29.76
CA ASP A 30 -4.02 16.74 30.66
C ASP A 30 -4.98 17.69 29.91
N GLU A 31 -4.65 18.06 28.67
CA GLU A 31 -5.47 18.88 27.79
C GLU A 31 -6.42 18.05 26.91
N LEU A 32 -6.23 16.73 26.85
CA LEU A 32 -7.03 15.84 26.01
C LEU A 32 -8.34 15.45 26.68
N THR A 33 -9.40 15.43 25.87
CA THR A 33 -10.67 14.78 26.24
C THR A 33 -10.48 13.28 26.37
N GLU A 34 -11.43 12.61 27.03
CA GLU A 34 -11.41 11.14 27.14
C GLU A 34 -11.39 10.44 25.78
N SER A 35 -12.19 10.93 24.82
CA SER A 35 -12.19 10.40 23.45
C SER A 35 -10.84 10.57 22.75
N SER A 36 -10.20 11.73 22.92
CA SER A 36 -8.86 11.98 22.36
C SER A 36 -7.79 11.10 23.00
N ARG A 37 -7.87 10.84 24.30
CA ARG A 37 -6.97 9.91 25.00
C ARG A 37 -7.10 8.49 24.47
N GLN A 38 -8.34 8.01 24.31
CA GLN A 38 -8.62 6.69 23.73
C GLN A 38 -8.10 6.59 22.29
N LYS A 39 -8.31 7.64 21.47
CA LYS A 39 -7.77 7.73 20.12
C LYS A 39 -6.24 7.61 20.10
N LEU A 40 -5.54 8.35 20.95
CA LEU A 40 -4.07 8.28 21.05
C LEU A 40 -3.60 6.89 21.51
N LEU A 41 -4.21 6.33 22.56
CA LEU A 41 -3.87 4.99 23.06
C LEU A 41 -4.10 3.90 22.01
N SER A 42 -5.18 4.00 21.21
CA SER A 42 -5.47 3.05 20.14
C SER A 42 -4.40 3.05 19.03
N GLN A 43 -3.82 4.22 18.72
CA GLN A 43 -2.70 4.35 17.79
C GLN A 43 -1.44 3.72 18.39
N LEU A 44 -1.11 4.06 19.65
CA LEU A 44 0.08 3.57 20.34
C LEU A 44 0.06 2.04 20.54
N ALA A 45 -1.13 1.45 20.73
CA ALA A 45 -1.27 0.00 20.84
C ALA A 45 -0.80 -0.75 19.59
N LYS A 46 -1.00 -0.17 18.41
CA LYS A 46 -0.67 -0.76 17.10
C LYS A 46 0.81 -0.66 16.73
N ILE A 47 1.59 0.20 17.41
CA ILE A 47 2.99 0.43 17.08
C ILE A 47 3.86 -0.68 17.70
N ASP A 48 4.60 -1.40 16.87
CA ASP A 48 5.67 -2.28 17.33
C ASP A 48 6.91 -1.44 17.69
N PHE A 49 7.09 -1.18 18.99
CA PHE A 49 8.19 -0.34 19.47
C PHE A 49 9.54 -1.03 19.39
N ASP A 50 9.58 -2.36 19.52
CA ASP A 50 10.82 -3.14 19.44
C ASP A 50 11.35 -3.12 17.99
N LEU A 51 10.44 -3.29 17.02
CA LEU A 51 10.77 -3.16 15.60
C LEU A 51 11.19 -1.73 15.23
N LEU A 52 10.51 -0.73 15.78
CA LEU A 52 10.84 0.68 15.56
C LEU A 52 12.23 1.05 16.09
N GLU A 53 12.56 0.58 17.30
CA GLU A 53 13.89 0.75 17.88
C GLU A 53 14.96 0.01 17.06
N TYR A 54 14.66 -1.22 16.62
CA TYR A 54 15.54 -1.97 15.73
C TYR A 54 15.85 -1.19 14.44
N PHE A 55 14.83 -0.66 13.75
CA PHE A 55 15.04 0.14 12.54
C PHE A 55 15.85 1.40 12.82
N TYR A 56 15.54 2.13 13.89
CA TYR A 56 16.27 3.34 14.24
C TYR A 56 17.76 3.05 14.55
N MET A 57 18.04 2.01 15.33
CA MET A 57 19.41 1.62 15.67
C MET A 57 20.21 1.15 14.45
N HIS A 58 19.62 0.30 13.60
CA HIS A 58 20.37 -0.37 12.52
C HIS A 58 20.40 0.41 11.20
N LEU A 59 19.33 1.14 10.87
CA LEU A 59 19.24 1.86 9.59
C LEU A 59 19.70 3.31 9.69
N ILE A 60 19.56 3.94 10.86
CA ILE A 60 19.88 5.37 11.04
C ILE A 60 21.15 5.56 11.86
N LYS A 61 21.23 5.03 13.09
CA LYS A 61 22.41 5.26 13.95
C LYS A 61 23.64 4.47 13.52
N ASN A 62 23.46 3.20 13.16
CA ASN A 62 24.56 2.29 12.78
C ASN A 62 24.70 2.16 11.26
N SER A 63 24.36 3.21 10.49
CA SER A 63 24.45 3.23 9.03
C SER A 63 25.87 3.13 8.47
N ASN A 64 26.85 2.68 9.26
CA ASN A 64 28.10 2.09 8.81
C ASN A 64 27.80 0.79 8.06
N VAL A 65 27.11 0.91 6.92
CA VAL A 65 27.07 -0.11 5.89
C VAL A 65 28.52 -0.28 5.49
N LYS A 66 29.16 -1.34 6.01
CA LYS A 66 30.45 -1.79 5.48
C LYS A 66 30.24 -1.88 3.98
N SER A 67 30.91 -1.02 3.21
CA SER A 67 30.90 -1.10 1.75
C SER A 67 31.51 -2.44 1.41
N HIS A 68 30.65 -3.45 1.28
CA HIS A 68 31.04 -4.67 0.63
C HIS A 68 31.39 -4.20 -0.79
N GLN A 69 32.59 -4.52 -1.26
CA GLN A 69 32.91 -4.43 -2.68
C GLN A 69 31.99 -5.41 -3.38
N LEU A 70 30.75 -4.98 -3.63
CA LEU A 70 29.77 -5.69 -4.40
C LEU A 70 30.23 -5.54 -5.85
N SER A 71 30.56 -6.66 -6.50
CA SER A 71 30.68 -6.68 -7.96
C SER A 71 29.28 -6.43 -8.50
N LEU A 72 29.05 -5.21 -9.02
CA LEU A 72 27.81 -4.85 -9.69
C LEU A 72 27.93 -5.31 -11.13
N GLU A 73 27.27 -6.41 -11.45
CA GLU A 73 27.20 -6.94 -12.82
C GLU A 73 25.81 -6.68 -13.42
N PRO A 74 25.71 -6.38 -14.72
CA PRO A 74 24.42 -6.25 -15.38
C PRO A 74 23.62 -7.55 -15.30
N VAL A 75 22.33 -7.44 -14.99
CA VAL A 75 21.41 -8.57 -15.12
C VAL A 75 21.18 -8.92 -16.60
N GLU A 76 20.87 -10.19 -16.86
CA GLU A 76 20.42 -10.60 -18.20
C GLU A 76 19.14 -9.83 -18.56
N CYS A 77 19.16 -9.14 -19.70
CA CYS A 77 18.06 -8.30 -20.15
C CYS A 77 17.37 -8.94 -21.35
N ILE A 78 16.05 -9.10 -21.27
CA ILE A 78 15.23 -9.52 -22.40
C ILE A 78 14.99 -8.27 -23.28
N THR A 79 15.66 -8.19 -24.42
CA THR A 79 15.48 -7.09 -25.37
C THR A 79 14.32 -7.35 -26.33
N LEU A 80 13.89 -6.31 -27.05
CA LEU A 80 13.01 -6.50 -28.21
C LEU A 80 13.67 -7.48 -29.20
N PRO A 81 12.88 -8.33 -29.86
CA PRO A 81 13.41 -9.32 -30.80
C PRO A 81 14.05 -8.61 -32.00
N LYS A 82 15.22 -9.11 -32.40
CA LYS A 82 16.02 -8.66 -33.55
C LYS A 82 16.24 -9.78 -34.57
N SER A 83 15.99 -11.03 -34.18
CA SER A 83 16.07 -12.19 -35.05
C SER A 83 14.71 -12.91 -35.13
N GLN A 84 14.54 -13.72 -36.17
CA GLN A 84 13.34 -14.54 -36.34
C GLN A 84 13.15 -15.54 -35.19
N GLU A 85 14.23 -16.06 -34.61
CA GLU A 85 14.18 -16.94 -33.45
C GLU A 85 13.66 -16.22 -32.20
N GLU A 86 14.12 -14.98 -31.98
CA GLU A 86 13.64 -14.15 -30.87
C GLU A 86 12.16 -13.77 -31.07
N GLU A 87 11.73 -13.49 -32.30
CA GLU A 87 10.32 -13.25 -32.62
C GLU A 87 9.45 -14.46 -32.28
N GLN A 88 9.90 -15.68 -32.62
CA GLN A 88 9.19 -16.91 -32.26
C GLN A 88 9.10 -17.10 -30.75
N LYS A 89 10.18 -16.79 -30.02
CA LYS A 89 10.19 -16.83 -28.54
C LYS A 89 9.19 -15.84 -27.94
N PHE A 90 9.13 -14.61 -28.47
CA PHE A 90 8.15 -13.60 -28.06
C PHE A 90 6.71 -14.01 -28.38
N ALA A 91 6.48 -14.58 -29.57
CA ALA A 91 5.17 -15.10 -29.97
C ALA A 91 4.70 -16.21 -29.02
N ARG A 92 5.59 -17.16 -28.68
CA ARG A 92 5.30 -18.21 -27.71
C ARG A 92 5.01 -17.66 -26.31
N ALA A 93 5.78 -16.68 -25.84
CA ALA A 93 5.53 -16.04 -24.54
C ALA A 93 4.16 -15.35 -24.51
N ARG A 94 3.79 -14.70 -25.61
CA ARG A 94 2.47 -14.10 -25.79
C ARG A 94 1.36 -15.14 -25.75
N GLU A 95 1.51 -16.25 -26.48
CA GLU A 95 0.53 -17.35 -26.46
C GLU A 95 0.30 -17.90 -25.05
N VAL A 96 1.38 -18.11 -24.29
CA VAL A 96 1.30 -18.55 -22.88
C VAL A 96 0.55 -17.53 -22.01
N GLY A 97 0.84 -16.23 -22.16
CA GLY A 97 0.14 -15.18 -21.43
C GLY A 97 -1.35 -15.08 -21.81
N GLU A 98 -1.67 -15.18 -23.09
CA GLU A 98 -3.06 -15.20 -23.57
C GLU A 98 -3.81 -16.45 -23.08
N GLN A 99 -3.12 -17.60 -23.00
CA GLN A 99 -3.70 -18.82 -22.45
C GLN A 99 -4.01 -18.66 -20.96
N ALA A 100 -3.09 -18.10 -20.16
CA ALA A 100 -3.36 -17.82 -18.75
C ALA A 100 -4.57 -16.88 -18.55
N LEU A 101 -4.74 -15.89 -19.42
CA LEU A 101 -5.93 -15.03 -19.41
C LEU A 101 -7.21 -15.80 -19.74
N ARG A 102 -7.20 -16.67 -20.76
CA ARG A 102 -8.35 -17.54 -21.12
C ARG A 102 -8.69 -18.57 -20.04
N GLU A 103 -7.70 -18.98 -19.24
CA GLU A 103 -7.87 -19.90 -18.11
C GLU A 103 -8.36 -19.19 -16.84
N GLY A 104 -8.38 -17.85 -16.81
CA GLY A 104 -8.80 -17.07 -15.63
C GLY A 104 -7.76 -17.05 -14.50
N ARG A 105 -6.49 -17.25 -14.83
CA ARG A 105 -5.39 -17.39 -13.86
C ARG A 105 -4.71 -16.09 -13.45
N VAL A 106 -5.16 -14.96 -14.02
CA VAL A 106 -4.49 -13.66 -13.91
C VAL A 106 -5.31 -12.68 -13.08
N ALA A 107 -4.69 -12.05 -12.09
CA ALA A 107 -5.20 -10.87 -11.39
C ALA A 107 -4.46 -9.60 -11.80
N ALA A 108 -5.18 -8.48 -11.80
CA ALA A 108 -4.57 -7.15 -11.81
C ALA A 108 -4.36 -6.70 -10.36
N PHE A 109 -3.15 -6.27 -10.00
CA PHE A 109 -2.86 -5.71 -8.70
C PHE A 109 -2.27 -4.30 -8.82
N LEU A 110 -3.06 -3.33 -8.35
CA LEU A 110 -2.75 -1.92 -8.37
C LEU A 110 -2.29 -1.43 -6.99
N VAL A 111 -1.14 -0.75 -6.95
CA VAL A 111 -0.71 0.04 -5.81
C VAL A 111 -1.10 1.51 -6.00
N ALA A 112 -2.08 1.96 -5.21
CA ALA A 112 -2.69 3.29 -5.27
C ALA A 112 -2.74 4.00 -3.90
N GLY A 113 -1.79 3.72 -3.00
CA GLY A 113 -1.74 4.38 -1.68
C GLY A 113 -1.24 5.83 -1.69
N GLY A 114 -0.74 6.31 -2.83
CA GLY A 114 -0.19 7.65 -2.98
C GLY A 114 -1.25 8.74 -3.13
N GLN A 115 -0.94 9.91 -2.58
CA GLN A 115 -1.71 11.14 -2.76
C GLN A 115 -1.24 11.92 -3.99
N GLY A 116 -2.12 12.68 -4.61
CA GLY A 116 -1.84 13.53 -5.77
C GLY A 116 -1.08 14.83 -5.47
N THR A 117 -0.49 15.00 -4.29
CA THR A 117 0.04 16.29 -3.80
C THR A 117 1.08 16.92 -4.71
N ARG A 118 2.00 16.12 -5.29
CA ARG A 118 3.01 16.62 -6.25
C ARG A 118 2.41 17.11 -7.58
N LEU A 119 1.19 16.71 -7.90
CA LEU A 119 0.44 17.18 -9.06
C LEU A 119 -0.46 18.38 -8.73
N ASN A 120 -0.35 18.92 -7.52
CA ASN A 120 -1.26 19.91 -6.96
C ASN A 120 -2.74 19.47 -7.06
N PHE A 121 -2.97 18.16 -6.94
CA PHE A 121 -4.29 17.55 -7.03
C PHE A 121 -4.71 17.04 -5.65
N PRO A 122 -5.85 17.50 -5.10
CA PRO A 122 -6.34 17.03 -3.82
C PRO A 122 -6.87 15.59 -3.94
N GLY A 123 -6.48 14.72 -2.99
CA GLY A 123 -6.99 13.36 -2.87
C GLY A 123 -6.19 12.28 -3.63
N PRO A 124 -6.77 11.07 -3.78
CA PRO A 124 -6.11 9.92 -4.37
C PRO A 124 -5.62 10.20 -5.79
N LYS A 125 -4.35 9.88 -6.05
CA LYS A 125 -3.72 10.11 -7.36
C LYS A 125 -4.48 9.45 -8.52
N GLY A 126 -5.09 8.29 -8.29
CA GLY A 126 -5.85 7.58 -9.32
C GLY A 126 -7.08 8.33 -9.85
N LYS A 127 -7.58 9.34 -9.12
CA LYS A 127 -8.66 10.24 -9.59
C LYS A 127 -8.16 11.29 -10.58
N PHE A 128 -6.85 11.49 -10.71
CA PHE A 128 -6.28 12.51 -11.57
C PHE A 128 -6.70 12.28 -13.04
N PRO A 129 -7.28 13.29 -13.71
CA PRO A 129 -7.67 13.18 -15.11
C PRO A 129 -6.41 13.18 -15.99
N ILE A 130 -6.22 12.11 -16.78
CA ILE A 130 -4.99 11.91 -17.57
C ILE A 130 -5.23 11.99 -19.08
N THR A 131 -6.44 11.66 -19.55
CA THR A 131 -6.72 11.66 -20.99
C THR A 131 -7.19 13.05 -21.44
N PRO A 132 -6.58 13.68 -22.46
CA PRO A 132 -6.84 15.08 -22.79
C PRO A 132 -8.22 15.35 -23.40
N VAL A 133 -8.83 14.35 -24.07
CA VAL A 133 -10.11 14.54 -24.77
C VAL A 133 -11.30 14.08 -23.93
N LYS A 134 -11.20 12.89 -23.33
CA LYS A 134 -12.31 12.28 -22.58
C LYS A 134 -12.24 12.57 -21.08
N ASN A 135 -11.18 13.23 -20.62
CA ASN A 135 -10.93 13.57 -19.23
C ASN A 135 -11.05 12.38 -18.25
N LYS A 136 -10.73 11.17 -18.71
CA LYS A 136 -10.75 9.95 -17.90
C LYS A 136 -9.67 10.02 -16.84
N SER A 137 -10.01 9.56 -15.65
CA SER A 137 -9.05 9.38 -14.56
C SER A 137 -8.10 8.22 -14.85
N LEU A 138 -6.96 8.17 -14.14
CA LEU A 138 -6.06 7.01 -14.15
C LEU A 138 -6.82 5.72 -13.79
N PHE A 139 -7.67 5.75 -12.76
CA PHE A 139 -8.49 4.60 -12.37
C PHE A 139 -9.41 4.15 -13.51
N GLN A 140 -10.10 5.07 -14.17
CA GLN A 140 -10.98 4.72 -15.29
C GLN A 140 -10.20 4.09 -16.44
N LEU A 141 -9.03 4.64 -16.78
CA LEU A 141 -8.21 4.11 -17.87
C LEU A 141 -7.73 2.68 -17.59
N HIS A 142 -7.32 2.38 -16.37
CA HIS A 142 -6.92 1.03 -15.97
C HIS A 142 -8.13 0.08 -15.92
N ALA A 143 -9.26 0.52 -15.38
CA ALA A 143 -10.50 -0.26 -15.33
C ALA A 143 -10.95 -0.69 -16.74
N GLU A 144 -10.92 0.23 -17.70
CA GLU A 144 -11.32 -0.03 -19.08
C GLU A 144 -10.35 -0.99 -19.79
N LYS A 145 -9.05 -0.93 -19.51
CA LYS A 145 -8.07 -1.92 -20.01
C LYS A 145 -8.39 -3.32 -19.48
N ILE A 146 -8.66 -3.43 -18.18
CA ILE A 146 -9.02 -4.69 -17.51
C ILE A 146 -10.33 -5.24 -18.09
N LEU A 147 -11.35 -4.39 -18.26
CA LEU A 147 -12.63 -4.76 -18.85
C LEU A 147 -12.48 -5.21 -20.31
N ALA A 148 -11.69 -4.50 -21.11
CA ALA A 148 -11.43 -4.86 -22.50
C ALA A 148 -10.72 -6.22 -22.61
N LEU A 149 -9.71 -6.48 -21.78
CA LEU A 149 -9.02 -7.77 -21.74
C LEU A 149 -9.94 -8.89 -21.25
N SER A 150 -10.76 -8.62 -20.24
CA SER A 150 -11.72 -9.59 -19.72
C SER A 150 -12.72 -10.03 -20.79
N ARG A 151 -13.25 -9.07 -21.55
CA ARG A 151 -14.14 -9.32 -22.70
C ARG A 151 -13.42 -10.07 -23.82
N LYS A 152 -12.19 -9.67 -24.15
CA LYS A 152 -11.40 -10.26 -25.24
C LYS A 152 -11.11 -11.75 -25.00
N TYR A 153 -10.79 -12.13 -23.76
CA TYR A 153 -10.42 -13.52 -23.42
C TYR A 153 -11.55 -14.31 -22.75
N GLY A 154 -12.73 -13.72 -22.57
CA GLY A 154 -13.91 -14.41 -22.05
C GLY A 154 -13.82 -14.80 -20.58
N LYS A 155 -12.92 -14.20 -19.82
CA LYS A 155 -12.70 -14.44 -18.38
C LYS A 155 -12.54 -13.13 -17.64
N THR A 156 -13.12 -13.05 -16.45
CA THR A 156 -12.94 -11.91 -15.55
C THR A 156 -11.48 -11.85 -15.07
N ILE A 157 -10.89 -10.67 -15.14
CA ILE A 157 -9.63 -10.34 -14.46
C ILE A 157 -9.99 -9.56 -13.20
N PRO A 158 -9.95 -10.17 -11.99
CA PRO A 158 -10.23 -9.45 -10.77
C PRO A 158 -9.14 -8.42 -10.50
N TRP A 159 -9.56 -7.29 -9.93
CA TRP A 159 -8.73 -6.14 -9.71
C TRP A 159 -8.57 -5.87 -8.22
N TYR A 160 -7.36 -6.08 -7.73
CA TYR A 160 -6.98 -5.83 -6.35
C TYR A 160 -6.35 -4.43 -6.26
N ILE A 161 -6.89 -3.58 -5.40
CA ILE A 161 -6.47 -2.18 -5.29
C ILE A 161 -6.00 -1.92 -3.85
N MET A 162 -4.69 -1.77 -3.71
CA MET A 162 -4.08 -1.37 -2.44
C MET A 162 -4.11 0.15 -2.31
N THR A 163 -4.72 0.62 -1.24
CA THR A 163 -4.89 2.02 -0.86
C THR A 163 -4.06 2.32 0.41
N SER A 164 -4.15 3.53 0.93
CA SER A 164 -3.65 3.89 2.26
C SER A 164 -4.82 4.31 3.15
N ALA A 165 -4.59 4.38 4.46
CA ALA A 165 -5.60 4.84 5.40
C ALA A 165 -6.14 6.24 5.06
N THR A 166 -5.32 7.09 4.43
CA THR A 166 -5.68 8.47 4.10
C THR A 166 -6.50 8.62 2.81
N ASN A 167 -6.57 7.58 1.97
CA ASN A 167 -7.22 7.68 0.66
C ASN A 167 -8.22 6.57 0.36
N HIS A 168 -8.39 5.61 1.27
CA HIS A 168 -9.24 4.43 1.07
C HIS A 168 -10.69 4.81 0.81
N ASP A 169 -11.33 5.51 1.75
CA ASP A 169 -12.75 5.82 1.68
C ASP A 169 -13.08 6.62 0.42
N GLU A 170 -12.31 7.69 0.16
CA GLU A 170 -12.46 8.51 -1.04
C GLU A 170 -12.25 7.70 -2.34
N THR A 171 -11.36 6.71 -2.34
CA THR A 171 -11.16 5.81 -3.49
C THR A 171 -12.36 4.89 -3.70
N VAL A 172 -12.86 4.26 -2.63
CA VAL A 172 -14.03 3.36 -2.68
C VAL A 172 -15.27 4.12 -3.15
N GLU A 173 -15.52 5.30 -2.58
CA GLU A 173 -16.61 6.19 -2.97
C GLU A 173 -16.51 6.60 -4.43
N PHE A 174 -15.31 6.94 -4.90
CA PHE A 174 -15.09 7.31 -6.30
C PHE A 174 -15.42 6.17 -7.26
N PHE A 175 -15.06 4.92 -6.92
CA PHE A 175 -15.43 3.76 -7.72
C PHE A 175 -16.94 3.50 -7.70
N ALA A 176 -17.57 3.57 -6.53
CA ALA A 176 -19.02 3.38 -6.40
C ALA A 176 -19.80 4.43 -7.22
N ALA A 177 -19.42 5.71 -7.11
CA ALA A 177 -20.03 6.82 -7.84
C ALA A 177 -19.89 6.70 -9.36
N ASN A 178 -18.88 5.98 -9.84
CA ASN A 178 -18.65 5.74 -11.27
C ASN A 178 -19.06 4.33 -11.71
N HIS A 179 -19.89 3.63 -10.93
CA HIS A 179 -20.37 2.27 -11.21
C HIS A 179 -19.22 1.30 -11.57
N TYR A 180 -18.11 1.40 -10.81
CA TYR A 180 -16.90 0.60 -10.99
C TYR A 180 -16.34 0.65 -12.43
N PHE A 181 -16.62 1.72 -13.17
CA PHE A 181 -16.23 1.92 -14.56
C PHE A 181 -16.66 0.77 -15.49
N GLY A 182 -17.78 0.12 -15.17
CA GLY A 182 -18.33 -1.02 -15.92
C GLY A 182 -17.74 -2.39 -15.57
N LEU A 183 -16.85 -2.47 -14.58
CA LEU A 183 -16.47 -3.74 -13.95
C LEU A 183 -17.57 -4.20 -12.98
N ASN A 184 -17.62 -5.51 -12.72
CA ASN A 184 -18.47 -6.04 -11.65
C ASN A 184 -17.86 -5.70 -10.29
N SER A 185 -18.64 -5.12 -9.38
CA SER A 185 -18.15 -4.72 -8.06
C SER A 185 -17.54 -5.87 -7.22
N PRO A 186 -18.05 -7.12 -7.26
CA PRO A 186 -17.42 -8.23 -6.53
C PRO A 186 -16.06 -8.66 -7.08
N ASP A 187 -15.66 -8.15 -8.25
CA ASP A 187 -14.36 -8.42 -8.87
C ASP A 187 -13.36 -7.28 -8.63
N VAL A 188 -13.74 -6.24 -7.88
CA VAL A 188 -12.85 -5.15 -7.45
C VAL A 188 -12.65 -5.22 -5.93
N TYR A 189 -11.46 -5.65 -5.51
CA TYR A 189 -11.12 -5.88 -4.11
C TYR A 189 -10.24 -4.75 -3.56
N PHE A 190 -10.79 -3.93 -2.68
CA PHE A 190 -10.04 -2.87 -2.00
C PHE A 190 -9.44 -3.36 -0.69
N PHE A 191 -8.20 -2.95 -0.44
CA PHE A 191 -7.56 -3.16 0.85
C PHE A 191 -6.56 -2.05 1.15
N GLN A 192 -6.22 -1.90 2.42
CA GLN A 192 -5.31 -0.85 2.89
C GLN A 192 -3.92 -1.44 3.16
N GLN A 193 -2.88 -0.68 2.84
CA GLN A 193 -1.54 -0.96 3.34
C GLN A 193 -1.37 -0.45 4.78
N ALA A 194 -0.39 -1.00 5.47
CA ALA A 194 -0.02 -0.53 6.81
C ALA A 194 0.57 0.89 6.77
N MET A 195 0.30 1.64 7.84
CA MET A 195 0.87 2.95 8.10
C MET A 195 2.00 2.79 9.12
N VAL A 196 3.12 3.48 8.91
CA VAL A 196 4.30 3.46 9.78
C VAL A 196 4.47 4.84 10.42
N PRO A 197 4.72 4.92 11.74
CA PRO A 197 4.94 6.19 12.41
C PRO A 197 6.22 6.87 11.92
N ALA A 198 6.15 8.19 11.78
CA ALA A 198 7.32 9.01 11.49
C ALA A 198 8.14 9.26 12.75
N LEU A 199 9.47 9.31 12.59
CA LEU A 199 10.42 9.61 13.64
C LEU A 199 11.16 10.91 13.35
N ASP A 200 11.52 11.63 14.40
CA ASP A 200 12.51 12.70 14.33
C ASP A 200 13.94 12.12 14.26
N GLU A 201 14.94 12.99 14.12
CA GLU A 201 16.36 12.62 14.04
C GLU A 201 16.86 11.84 15.28
N ASN A 202 16.18 12.01 16.42
CA ASN A 202 16.48 11.35 17.68
C ASN A 202 15.70 10.02 17.86
N GLY A 203 14.97 9.58 16.83
CA GLY A 203 14.16 8.36 16.88
C GLY A 203 12.87 8.52 17.68
N ARG A 204 12.39 9.75 17.90
CA ARG A 204 11.15 10.01 18.65
C ARG A 204 9.95 10.11 17.74
N LEU A 205 8.83 9.55 18.17
CA LEU A 205 7.54 9.65 17.47
C LEU A 205 7.13 11.11 17.27
N ILE A 206 6.67 11.44 16.06
CA ILE A 206 6.16 12.77 15.72
C ILE A 206 4.65 12.82 15.96
N LEU A 207 4.18 13.95 16.52
CA LEU A 207 2.76 14.29 16.65
C LEU A 207 2.42 15.41 15.65
N ASP A 208 1.40 15.23 14.82
CA ASP A 208 0.81 16.26 13.95
C ASP A 208 -0.43 16.94 14.59
N ALA A 209 -1.02 16.31 15.62
CA ALA A 209 -2.00 16.90 16.51
C ALA A 209 -1.76 16.46 17.96
N LYS A 210 -2.43 17.08 18.93
CA LYS A 210 -2.25 16.76 20.36
C LYS A 210 -2.57 15.29 20.70
N ASP A 211 -3.40 14.64 19.90
CA ASP A 211 -3.89 13.26 20.09
C ASP A 211 -3.58 12.32 18.91
N HIS A 212 -2.71 12.72 17.98
CA HIS A 212 -2.46 11.98 16.74
C HIS A 212 -0.98 11.82 16.45
N ILE A 213 -0.59 10.56 16.20
CA ILE A 213 0.76 10.18 15.79
C ILE A 213 0.84 10.37 14.28
N PHE A 214 1.80 11.17 13.84
CA PHE A 214 2.04 11.37 12.43
C PHE A 214 2.57 10.07 11.81
N THR A 215 1.86 9.57 10.80
CA THR A 215 2.17 8.31 10.12
C THR A 215 2.20 8.51 8.62
N ASN A 216 2.97 7.66 7.93
CA ASN A 216 3.02 7.60 6.47
C ASN A 216 2.77 6.17 5.99
N PRO A 217 2.31 5.97 4.73
CA PRO A 217 2.24 4.64 4.16
C PRO A 217 3.62 3.98 4.17
N ASN A 218 3.68 2.66 4.43
CA ASN A 218 4.93 1.90 4.54
C ASN A 218 5.67 1.68 3.19
N GLY A 219 5.31 2.44 2.16
CA GLY A 219 5.86 2.32 0.82
C GLY A 219 5.29 1.14 0.03
N HIS A 220 5.57 1.11 -1.28
CA HIS A 220 5.06 0.05 -2.16
C HIS A 220 5.63 -1.34 -1.82
N GLY A 221 6.77 -1.42 -1.11
CA GLY A 221 7.31 -2.66 -0.57
C GLY A 221 6.40 -3.34 0.46
N GLY A 222 5.50 -2.59 1.10
CA GLY A 222 4.47 -3.12 1.99
C GLY A 222 3.37 -3.92 1.29
N SER A 223 3.37 -3.96 -0.04
CA SER A 223 2.37 -4.66 -0.85
C SER A 223 2.25 -6.14 -0.55
N LEU A 224 3.37 -6.83 -0.30
CA LEU A 224 3.37 -8.27 -0.01
C LEU A 224 2.66 -8.57 1.33
N SER A 225 3.00 -7.83 2.38
CA SER A 225 2.34 -7.96 3.68
C SER A 225 0.86 -7.58 3.58
N ALA A 226 0.53 -6.49 2.89
CA ALA A 226 -0.84 -6.04 2.71
C ALA A 226 -1.71 -7.06 1.94
N LEU A 227 -1.17 -7.72 0.93
CA LEU A 227 -1.86 -8.80 0.21
C LEU A 227 -2.21 -9.98 1.14
N LYS A 228 -1.27 -10.35 2.03
CA LYS A 228 -1.47 -11.44 2.99
C LYS A 228 -2.47 -11.07 4.08
N GLU A 229 -2.28 -9.92 4.71
CA GLU A 229 -3.08 -9.48 5.86
C GLU A 229 -4.53 -9.13 5.49
N SER A 230 -4.75 -8.68 4.25
CA SER A 230 -6.10 -8.34 3.75
C SER A 230 -6.94 -9.55 3.34
N GLY A 231 -6.36 -10.76 3.30
CA GLY A 231 -7.01 -11.93 2.73
C GLY A 231 -7.05 -11.96 1.19
N ALA A 232 -6.44 -10.98 0.51
CA ALA A 232 -6.42 -10.93 -0.96
C ALA A 232 -5.74 -12.17 -1.57
N LEU A 233 -4.67 -12.70 -0.94
CA LEU A 233 -4.03 -13.94 -1.40
C LEU A 233 -4.97 -15.16 -1.29
N ASP A 234 -5.82 -15.21 -0.27
CA ASP A 234 -6.78 -16.29 -0.09
C ASP A 234 -7.93 -16.17 -1.11
N ASP A 235 -8.37 -14.94 -1.40
CA ASP A 235 -9.33 -14.67 -2.47
C ASP A 235 -8.78 -15.08 -3.85
N MET A 236 -7.52 -14.71 -4.14
CA MET A 236 -6.82 -15.12 -5.36
C MET A 236 -6.75 -16.64 -5.48
N ARG A 237 -6.35 -17.34 -4.41
CA ARG A 237 -6.29 -18.80 -4.39
C ARG A 237 -7.66 -19.43 -4.65
N ARG A 238 -8.72 -18.92 -4.02
CA ARG A 238 -10.11 -19.38 -4.22
C ARG A 238 -10.59 -19.21 -5.65
N ARG A 239 -10.12 -18.17 -6.35
CA ARG A 239 -10.44 -17.88 -7.75
C ARG A 239 -9.55 -18.63 -8.77
N GLY A 240 -8.56 -19.40 -8.32
CA GLY A 240 -7.64 -20.12 -9.20
C GLY A 240 -6.56 -19.22 -9.83
N ILE A 241 -6.22 -18.11 -9.19
CA ILE A 241 -5.23 -17.15 -9.67
C ILE A 241 -3.85 -17.56 -9.20
N ASP A 242 -2.89 -17.62 -10.14
CA ASP A 242 -1.48 -17.89 -9.87
C ASP A 242 -0.53 -16.87 -10.51
N LEU A 243 -1.07 -15.90 -11.26
CA LEU A 243 -0.32 -14.82 -11.89
C LEU A 243 -0.88 -13.45 -11.49
N ILE A 244 -0.01 -12.59 -10.99
CA ILE A 244 -0.36 -11.23 -10.59
C ILE A 244 0.36 -10.24 -11.50
N PHE A 245 -0.41 -9.43 -12.23
CA PHE A 245 0.13 -8.26 -12.91
C PHE A 245 0.15 -7.08 -11.94
N TYR A 246 1.32 -6.84 -11.35
CA TYR A 246 1.57 -5.73 -10.42
C TYR A 246 1.89 -4.44 -11.17
N PHE A 247 1.26 -3.33 -10.79
CA PHE A 247 1.57 -2.01 -11.32
C PHE A 247 1.24 -0.89 -10.33
N GLN A 248 1.90 0.26 -10.50
CA GLN A 248 1.57 1.48 -9.78
C GLN A 248 0.48 2.26 -10.52
N VAL A 249 -0.20 3.16 -9.80
CA VAL A 249 -1.29 3.94 -10.37
C VAL A 249 -0.85 4.89 -11.49
N ASP A 250 0.40 5.35 -11.43
CA ASP A 250 1.04 6.31 -12.32
C ASP A 250 1.99 5.69 -13.35
#